data_AF-A0A158AVZ1-F1
#
_entry.id   AF-A0A158AVZ1-F1
#
_cell.length_a   1.000
_cell.length_b   1.000
_cell.length_c   1.000
_cell.angle_alpha   90.00
_cell.angle_beta   90.00
_cell.angle_gamma   90.00
#
_symmetry.space_group_name_H-M   'P 1'
#
loop_
_entity.id
_entity.type
_entity.pdbx_description
1 polymer ?
#
loop_
_entity_poly.entity_id
_entity_poly.type
_entity_poly.pdbx_seq_one_letter_code
_entity_poly.pdbx_strand_id
1 'polypeptide(L)'
;MIHIANAAAPATVNGILASRFFRYLAPVLVGAMVAIGSAQAQSPSLDSFAVPSGSAPHDVAPSPDGTVWYTAQAQGAVGRLDPRSGKADRVQLGNGSAPHGVIIGPDRAAWITDGGLNAIVRVDPGTLAVTRFSLPEDRQNANLNTAVFDKRGHLWFTGQSGIYGELDPASARMRVFDAPRGPGAYGICVTPDGSLYFASLAGSYLGRIDPVSGAAQVIEPPTPDQGARRVWSDSKGRVWISEWNAGKVGMFDPATHQWREWRLPGSNPHAYAIFVDDKDIVWLSEWSANALVRFDPRSERFDTFALPRPHANVRQMMGRPGEVWLSESGTDHLLRYRSRVTNAGSN
;
A
#
# COMPACT_ATOMS: atom_id res chain seq x y z
N MET A 1 48.92 57.43 -43.88
CA MET A 1 49.16 58.27 -45.07
C MET A 1 48.02 58.02 -46.05
N ILE A 2 47.58 59.06 -46.78
CA ILE A 2 47.00 59.11 -48.15
C ILE A 2 46.56 57.73 -48.74
N HIS A 3 45.29 57.35 -48.97
CA HIS A 3 44.18 57.91 -49.80
C HIS A 3 44.45 57.76 -51.34
N ILE A 4 43.53 57.56 -52.29
CA ILE A 4 42.05 57.48 -52.43
C ILE A 4 41.72 56.18 -53.29
N ALA A 5 40.63 55.83 -53.99
CA ALA A 5 39.24 56.25 -54.35
C ALA A 5 38.44 54.94 -54.76
N ASN A 6 37.22 54.85 -55.34
CA ASN A 6 36.15 55.80 -55.76
C ASN A 6 34.76 55.08 -55.90
N ALA A 7 33.69 55.85 -56.20
CA ALA A 7 32.50 55.64 -57.05
C ALA A 7 31.97 54.22 -57.49
N ALA A 8 30.66 53.97 -57.66
CA ALA A 8 29.41 54.73 -57.37
C ALA A 8 28.13 53.83 -57.48
N ALA A 9 26.94 54.37 -57.15
CA ALA A 9 25.58 53.77 -57.24
C ALA A 9 24.72 54.54 -58.30
N PRO A 10 23.36 54.41 -58.48
CA PRO A 10 22.30 53.70 -57.71
C PRO A 10 21.10 53.06 -58.51
N ALA A 11 20.10 52.49 -57.78
CA ALA A 11 18.62 52.51 -58.03
C ALA A 11 17.99 51.92 -59.35
N THR A 12 16.72 51.43 -59.47
CA THR A 12 15.60 51.03 -58.57
C THR A 12 14.46 50.26 -59.32
N VAL A 13 13.71 49.39 -58.62
CA VAL A 13 12.24 49.08 -58.73
C VAL A 13 11.60 48.30 -59.93
N ASN A 14 10.96 47.17 -59.57
CA ASN A 14 9.73 46.47 -60.02
C ASN A 14 9.11 46.58 -61.44
N GLY A 15 8.59 45.45 -61.96
CA GLY A 15 7.34 45.44 -62.76
C GLY A 15 7.03 44.19 -63.63
N ILE A 16 5.72 43.93 -63.86
CA ILE A 16 5.11 43.07 -64.92
C ILE A 16 5.30 41.53 -64.74
N LEU A 17 4.45 40.61 -65.25
CA LEU A 17 3.00 40.33 -65.18
C LEU A 17 2.63 39.26 -66.24
N ALA A 18 1.94 38.19 -65.82
CA ALA A 18 1.06 37.30 -66.60
C ALA A 18 1.58 36.50 -67.83
N SER A 19 1.20 35.22 -67.95
CA SER A 19 -0.01 34.86 -68.71
C SER A 19 -0.36 33.35 -68.77
N ARG A 20 -1.65 33.09 -69.07
CA ARG A 20 -2.27 31.90 -69.72
C ARG A 20 -2.53 30.62 -68.93
N PHE A 21 -3.54 29.90 -69.43
CA PHE A 21 -4.22 28.74 -68.83
C PHE A 21 -3.58 27.41 -69.25
N PHE A 22 -3.69 26.40 -68.39
CA PHE A 22 -3.79 24.99 -68.79
C PHE A 22 -4.80 24.27 -67.88
N ARG A 23 -5.49 23.25 -68.42
CA ARG A 23 -6.39 22.34 -67.66
C ARG A 23 -5.82 20.93 -67.72
N TYR A 24 -5.61 20.29 -66.58
CA TYR A 24 -5.50 18.83 -66.43
C TYR A 24 -6.01 18.38 -65.05
N LEU A 25 -6.43 17.12 -64.94
CA LEU A 25 -6.99 16.53 -63.71
C LEU A 25 -5.90 15.81 -62.90
N ALA A 26 -5.88 16.03 -61.59
CA ALA A 26 -5.32 15.13 -60.56
C ALA A 26 -5.86 15.56 -59.17
N PRO A 27 -5.78 14.73 -58.11
CA PRO A 27 -6.89 13.89 -57.70
C PRO A 27 -7.56 14.35 -56.39
N VAL A 28 -8.77 13.85 -56.11
CA VAL A 28 -9.41 14.03 -54.79
C VAL A 28 -8.71 13.12 -53.78
N LEU A 29 -7.77 13.67 -53.02
CA LEU A 29 -7.14 13.01 -51.89
C LEU A 29 -8.13 12.95 -50.71
N VAL A 30 -8.94 11.89 -50.66
CA VAL A 30 -9.76 11.58 -49.49
C VAL A 30 -8.85 11.14 -48.36
N GLY A 31 -8.45 12.11 -47.53
CA GLY A 31 -7.69 11.85 -46.31
C GLY A 31 -8.52 11.03 -45.33
N ALA A 32 -8.29 9.73 -45.28
CA ALA A 32 -8.89 8.84 -44.29
C ALA A 32 -8.35 9.21 -42.89
N MET A 33 -9.06 10.08 -42.18
CA MET A 33 -8.81 10.34 -40.77
C MET A 33 -9.10 9.08 -39.98
N VAL A 34 -8.06 8.28 -39.72
CA VAL A 34 -8.08 7.23 -38.71
C VAL A 34 -8.27 7.93 -37.37
N ALA A 35 -9.51 8.03 -36.94
CA ALA A 35 -9.85 8.41 -35.58
C ALA A 35 -9.31 7.31 -34.66
N ILE A 36 -8.09 7.50 -34.16
CA ILE A 36 -7.55 6.71 -33.05
C ILE A 36 -8.41 7.05 -31.85
N GLY A 37 -9.50 6.28 -31.67
CA GLY A 37 -10.38 6.40 -30.54
C GLY A 37 -9.55 6.22 -29.29
N SER A 38 -9.35 7.32 -28.55
CA SER A 38 -8.71 7.30 -27.24
C SER A 38 -9.62 6.51 -26.31
N ALA A 39 -9.33 5.22 -26.20
CA ALA A 39 -10.01 4.32 -25.29
C ALA A 39 -9.77 4.84 -23.87
N GLN A 40 -10.71 5.63 -23.36
CA GLN A 40 -10.68 6.12 -21.99
C GLN A 40 -10.59 4.89 -21.09
N ALA A 41 -9.47 4.75 -20.40
CA ALA A 41 -9.24 3.66 -19.47
C ALA A 41 -10.31 3.76 -18.38
N GLN A 42 -11.35 2.95 -18.52
CA GLN A 42 -12.52 2.98 -17.65
C GLN A 42 -12.05 2.81 -16.21
N SER A 43 -12.27 3.82 -15.38
CA SER A 43 -11.82 3.85 -13.98
C SER A 43 -12.17 2.52 -13.30
N PRO A 44 -11.21 1.88 -12.61
CA PRO A 44 -11.43 0.54 -12.09
C PRO A 44 -12.60 0.53 -11.12
N SER A 45 -13.51 -0.42 -11.33
CA SER A 45 -14.66 -0.64 -10.45
C SER A 45 -14.17 -1.16 -9.10
N LEU A 46 -14.06 -0.24 -8.13
CA LEU A 46 -13.94 -0.57 -6.72
C LEU A 46 -15.32 -1.05 -6.24
N ASP A 47 -15.43 -2.32 -5.85
CA ASP A 47 -16.59 -2.76 -5.08
C ASP A 47 -16.54 -2.06 -3.71
N SER A 48 -17.70 -1.68 -3.16
CA SER A 48 -17.79 -1.03 -1.86
C SER A 48 -18.81 -1.71 -0.98
N PHE A 49 -18.41 -2.00 0.26
CA PHE A 49 -19.20 -2.70 1.26
C PHE A 49 -19.29 -1.82 2.51
N ALA A 50 -20.49 -1.44 2.90
CA ALA A 50 -20.71 -0.74 4.16
C ALA A 50 -20.54 -1.72 5.33
N VAL A 51 -19.83 -1.30 6.38
CA VAL A 51 -19.80 -1.99 7.67
C VAL A 51 -20.73 -1.25 8.67
N PRO A 52 -21.06 -1.82 9.85
CA PRO A 52 -21.95 -1.14 10.79
C PRO A 52 -21.41 0.24 11.20
N SER A 53 -22.26 1.26 11.15
CA SER A 53 -21.89 2.66 11.46
C SER A 53 -21.18 2.80 12.81
N GLY A 54 -20.14 3.63 12.84
CA GLY A 54 -19.24 3.84 13.98
C GLY A 54 -18.21 2.72 14.19
N SER A 55 -17.97 1.84 13.21
CA SER A 55 -16.94 0.78 13.31
C SER A 55 -15.52 1.33 13.26
N ALA A 56 -15.27 2.36 12.44
CA ALA A 56 -13.94 2.86 12.09
C ALA A 56 -12.98 1.71 11.67
N PRO A 57 -13.25 1.02 10.53
CA PRO A 57 -12.47 -0.14 10.11
C PRO A 57 -10.98 0.23 9.91
N HIS A 58 -10.07 -0.33 10.69
CA HIS A 58 -8.66 0.11 10.68
C HIS A 58 -7.79 -0.74 9.75
N ASP A 59 -7.72 -2.05 9.97
CA ASP A 59 -7.02 -3.02 9.12
C ASP A 59 -8.03 -4.07 8.58
N VAL A 60 -7.75 -4.64 7.41
CA VAL A 60 -8.59 -5.64 6.74
C VAL A 60 -7.79 -6.91 6.36
N ALA A 61 -8.42 -8.08 6.49
CA ALA A 61 -7.82 -9.38 6.24
C ALA A 61 -8.79 -10.32 5.47
N PRO A 62 -8.63 -10.46 4.13
CA PRO A 62 -9.44 -11.38 3.35
C PRO A 62 -9.02 -12.84 3.59
N SER A 63 -9.97 -13.68 3.98
CA SER A 63 -9.76 -15.09 4.33
C SER A 63 -9.97 -16.04 3.13
N PRO A 64 -9.31 -17.23 3.11
CA PRO A 64 -9.48 -18.23 2.05
C PRO A 64 -10.89 -18.84 1.94
N ASP A 65 -11.71 -18.78 2.99
CA ASP A 65 -13.12 -19.23 2.97
C ASP A 65 -14.07 -18.27 2.24
N GLY A 66 -13.58 -17.09 1.86
CA GLY A 66 -14.35 -16.02 1.22
C GLY A 66 -14.61 -14.83 2.14
N THR A 67 -14.72 -15.07 3.45
CA THR A 67 -14.96 -14.07 4.50
C THR A 67 -13.88 -12.98 4.48
N VAL A 68 -14.23 -11.75 4.83
CA VAL A 68 -13.28 -10.64 5.00
C VAL A 68 -13.39 -10.12 6.43
N TRP A 69 -12.32 -10.29 7.21
CA TRP A 69 -12.26 -9.81 8.59
C TRP A 69 -11.70 -8.38 8.64
N TYR A 70 -12.11 -7.58 9.61
CA TYR A 70 -11.61 -6.22 9.80
C TYR A 70 -11.61 -5.82 11.28
N THR A 71 -10.70 -4.93 11.70
CA THR A 71 -10.73 -4.36 13.06
C THR A 71 -11.73 -3.22 13.15
N ALA A 72 -12.79 -3.37 13.94
CA ALA A 72 -13.75 -2.30 14.22
C ALA A 72 -13.25 -1.50 15.45
N GLN A 73 -12.22 -0.69 15.24
CA GLN A 73 -11.42 -0.05 16.28
C GLN A 73 -12.26 0.73 17.30
N ALA A 74 -13.24 1.51 16.83
CA ALA A 74 -14.09 2.33 17.68
C ALA A 74 -15.20 1.55 18.41
N GLN A 75 -15.28 0.22 18.24
CA GLN A 75 -16.33 -0.64 18.79
C GLN A 75 -15.79 -1.79 19.67
N GLY A 76 -14.48 -1.86 19.93
CA GLY A 76 -13.87 -2.95 20.72
C GLY A 76 -14.06 -4.35 20.14
N ALA A 77 -14.14 -4.45 18.81
CA ALA A 77 -14.61 -5.65 18.12
C ALA A 77 -13.77 -5.98 16.87
N VAL A 78 -13.75 -7.26 16.50
CA VAL A 78 -13.38 -7.69 15.14
C VAL A 78 -14.67 -7.91 14.35
N GLY A 79 -14.75 -7.32 13.16
CA GLY A 79 -15.86 -7.47 12.23
C GLY A 79 -15.60 -8.54 11.18
N ARG A 80 -16.70 -9.05 10.58
CA ARG A 80 -16.68 -10.03 9.49
C ARG A 80 -17.63 -9.57 8.40
N LEU A 81 -17.21 -9.65 7.14
CA LEU A 81 -18.01 -9.37 5.95
C LEU A 81 -18.08 -10.62 5.07
N ASP A 82 -19.28 -11.01 4.63
CA ASP A 82 -19.46 -11.90 3.48
C ASP A 82 -19.58 -11.08 2.19
N PRO A 83 -18.56 -11.03 1.32
CA PRO A 83 -18.55 -10.16 0.14
C PRO A 83 -19.45 -10.67 -1.00
N ARG A 84 -20.21 -11.75 -0.79
CA ARG A 84 -21.23 -12.26 -1.74
C ARG A 84 -22.60 -11.67 -1.45
N SER A 85 -23.00 -11.60 -0.17
CA SER A 85 -24.27 -11.02 0.27
C SER A 85 -24.16 -9.56 0.76
N GLY A 86 -22.95 -9.06 0.98
CA GLY A 86 -22.70 -7.73 1.54
C GLY A 86 -23.02 -7.61 3.03
N LYS A 87 -23.37 -8.71 3.71
CA LYS A 87 -23.69 -8.73 5.14
C LYS A 87 -22.42 -8.63 5.97
N ALA A 88 -22.44 -7.77 6.98
CA ALA A 88 -21.38 -7.66 7.97
C ALA A 88 -21.90 -7.86 9.40
N ASP A 89 -21.14 -8.58 10.22
CA ASP A 89 -21.35 -8.72 11.68
C ASP A 89 -20.05 -8.48 12.46
N ARG A 90 -20.07 -8.70 13.78
CA ARG A 90 -18.93 -8.43 14.67
C ARG A 90 -18.90 -9.32 15.91
N VAL A 91 -17.69 -9.67 16.33
CA VAL A 91 -17.38 -10.35 17.60
C VAL A 91 -16.73 -9.33 18.54
N GLN A 92 -17.33 -9.15 19.71
CA GLN A 92 -16.80 -8.27 20.76
C GLN A 92 -15.57 -8.92 21.42
N LEU A 93 -14.44 -8.19 21.46
CA LEU A 93 -13.17 -8.73 21.96
C LEU A 93 -13.04 -8.55 23.49
N GLY A 94 -13.62 -7.48 24.05
CA GLY A 94 -13.71 -7.25 25.49
C GLY A 94 -13.86 -5.79 25.91
N ASN A 95 -14.23 -5.56 27.17
CA ASN A 95 -14.22 -4.23 27.78
C ASN A 95 -12.82 -3.63 27.68
N GLY A 96 -12.71 -2.38 27.21
CA GLY A 96 -11.43 -1.69 27.00
C GLY A 96 -10.71 -2.04 25.70
N SER A 97 -11.27 -2.91 24.85
CA SER A 97 -10.68 -3.26 23.55
C SER A 97 -10.58 -2.06 22.59
N ALA A 98 -9.41 -1.94 21.97
CA ALA A 98 -9.12 -0.97 20.90
C ALA A 98 -8.25 -1.67 19.83
N PRO A 99 -8.87 -2.49 18.96
CA PRO A 99 -8.15 -3.32 18.01
C PRO A 99 -7.58 -2.48 16.86
N HIS A 100 -6.32 -2.74 16.49
CA HIS A 100 -5.62 -2.01 15.43
C HIS A 100 -5.45 -2.89 14.18
N GLY A 101 -4.58 -3.89 14.23
CA GLY A 101 -4.30 -4.80 13.12
C GLY A 101 -5.14 -6.08 13.16
N VAL A 102 -5.41 -6.67 12.00
CA VAL A 102 -5.92 -8.05 11.89
C VAL A 102 -5.22 -8.78 10.74
N ILE A 103 -4.91 -10.06 10.94
CA ILE A 103 -4.42 -11.01 9.94
C ILE A 103 -5.17 -12.34 10.06
N ILE A 104 -5.07 -13.20 9.04
CA ILE A 104 -5.55 -14.58 9.11
C ILE A 104 -4.37 -15.50 9.45
N GLY A 105 -4.53 -16.35 10.45
CA GLY A 105 -3.49 -17.29 10.87
C GLY A 105 -3.43 -18.59 10.05
N PRO A 106 -2.39 -19.43 10.24
CA PRO A 106 -2.30 -20.76 9.63
C PRO A 106 -3.49 -21.67 9.99
N ASP A 107 -4.10 -21.42 11.16
CA ASP A 107 -5.30 -22.07 11.69
C ASP A 107 -6.62 -21.47 11.15
N ARG A 108 -6.54 -20.52 10.21
CA ARG A 108 -7.65 -19.74 9.62
C ARG A 108 -8.42 -18.86 10.61
N ALA A 109 -7.94 -18.70 11.85
CA ALA A 109 -8.51 -17.75 12.79
C ALA A 109 -8.14 -16.31 12.41
N ALA A 110 -8.94 -15.36 12.89
CA ALA A 110 -8.53 -13.97 12.89
C ALA A 110 -7.60 -13.72 14.09
N TRP A 111 -6.44 -13.12 13.84
CA TRP A 111 -5.46 -12.74 14.84
C TRP A 111 -5.30 -11.22 14.83
N ILE A 112 -5.49 -10.60 16.00
CA ILE A 112 -5.67 -9.16 16.19
C ILE A 112 -4.59 -8.62 17.12
N THR A 113 -4.02 -7.47 16.77
CA THR A 113 -3.24 -6.61 17.69
C THR A 113 -4.19 -5.66 18.40
N ASP A 114 -4.39 -5.85 19.71
CA ASP A 114 -5.30 -5.01 20.50
C ASP A 114 -4.52 -4.12 21.47
N GLY A 115 -4.42 -2.84 21.14
CA GLY A 115 -3.72 -1.85 21.96
C GLY A 115 -4.43 -1.49 23.26
N GLY A 116 -5.76 -1.68 23.32
CA GLY A 116 -6.58 -1.39 24.49
C GLY A 116 -6.61 -2.53 25.51
N LEU A 117 -6.62 -3.78 25.03
CA LEU A 117 -6.40 -4.97 25.87
C LEU A 117 -4.90 -5.24 26.15
N ASN A 118 -4.00 -4.49 25.50
CA ASN A 118 -2.54 -4.69 25.51
C ASN A 118 -2.16 -6.17 25.27
N ALA A 119 -2.77 -6.76 24.25
CA ALA A 119 -2.75 -8.21 23.99
C ALA A 119 -2.77 -8.55 22.50
N ILE A 120 -2.25 -9.72 22.17
CA ILE A 120 -2.58 -10.41 20.92
C ILE A 120 -3.87 -11.21 21.16
N VAL A 121 -4.84 -11.11 20.27
CA VAL A 121 -6.16 -11.71 20.43
C VAL A 121 -6.48 -12.61 19.24
N ARG A 122 -6.88 -13.85 19.50
CA ARG A 122 -7.37 -14.81 18.50
C ARG A 122 -8.89 -14.89 18.58
N VAL A 123 -9.57 -14.87 17.43
CA VAL A 123 -10.99 -15.20 17.33
C VAL A 123 -11.15 -16.43 16.44
N ASP A 124 -11.66 -17.49 17.05
CA ASP A 124 -11.87 -18.78 16.39
C ASP A 124 -12.87 -18.67 15.22
N PRO A 125 -12.58 -19.18 14.01
CA PRO A 125 -13.40 -18.89 12.84
C PRO A 125 -14.74 -19.64 12.83
N GLY A 126 -14.84 -20.77 13.55
CA GLY A 126 -16.05 -21.58 13.62
C GLY A 126 -16.89 -21.29 14.87
N THR A 127 -16.25 -21.20 16.03
CA THR A 127 -16.94 -21.03 17.33
C THR A 127 -17.05 -19.57 17.79
N LEU A 128 -16.26 -18.66 17.20
CA LEU A 128 -16.12 -17.25 17.62
C LEU A 128 -15.63 -17.08 19.07
N ALA A 129 -15.04 -18.14 19.65
CA ALA A 129 -14.35 -18.07 20.92
C ALA A 129 -13.16 -17.10 20.84
N VAL A 130 -13.09 -16.17 21.80
CA VAL A 130 -12.02 -15.17 21.91
C VAL A 130 -10.96 -15.67 22.88
N THR A 131 -9.74 -15.87 22.39
CA THR A 131 -8.56 -16.20 23.21
C THR A 131 -7.63 -15.00 23.27
N ARG A 132 -7.10 -14.65 24.44
CA ARG A 132 -6.20 -13.52 24.63
C ARG A 132 -4.83 -13.98 25.11
N PHE A 133 -3.79 -13.38 24.54
CA PHE A 133 -2.40 -13.54 24.92
C PHE A 133 -1.90 -12.15 25.33
N SER A 134 -2.03 -11.83 26.63
CA SER A 134 -1.59 -10.54 27.17
C SER A 134 -0.09 -10.37 27.03
N LEU A 135 0.37 -9.14 26.77
CA LEU A 135 1.79 -8.81 26.91
C LEU A 135 2.23 -8.91 28.38
N PRO A 136 3.54 -9.09 28.64
CA PRO A 136 4.12 -8.99 29.99
C PRO A 136 3.76 -7.69 30.72
N GLU A 137 3.68 -7.75 32.06
CA GLU A 137 3.22 -6.62 32.89
C GLU A 137 4.15 -5.39 32.85
N ASP A 138 5.43 -5.57 32.50
CA ASP A 138 6.39 -4.49 32.24
C ASP A 138 6.18 -3.80 30.88
N ARG A 139 5.35 -4.38 29.99
CA ARG A 139 5.13 -3.96 28.60
C ARG A 139 3.71 -3.44 28.36
N GLN A 140 3.19 -2.68 29.31
CA GLN A 140 1.91 -1.96 29.22
C GLN A 140 1.95 -0.81 28.20
N ASN A 141 0.78 -0.43 27.69
CA ASN A 141 0.59 0.68 26.76
C ASN A 141 1.48 0.58 25.49
N ALA A 142 1.71 -0.63 24.99
CA ALA A 142 2.63 -0.90 23.88
C ALA A 142 2.19 -0.26 22.55
N ASN A 143 0.91 0.17 22.43
CA ASN A 143 0.29 0.70 21.21
C ASN A 143 0.48 -0.28 20.04
N LEU A 144 0.00 -1.51 20.23
CA LEU A 144 0.16 -2.63 19.30
C LEU A 144 -0.39 -2.27 17.92
N ASN A 145 0.41 -2.53 16.89
CA ASN A 145 0.18 -2.00 15.56
C ASN A 145 -0.13 -3.08 14.53
N THR A 146 0.89 -3.76 14.02
CA THR A 146 0.71 -4.81 12.99
C THR A 146 1.29 -6.14 13.45
N ALA A 147 0.89 -7.21 12.77
CA ALA A 147 1.39 -8.55 13.00
C ALA A 147 1.60 -9.31 11.68
N VAL A 148 2.43 -10.34 11.71
CA VAL A 148 2.63 -11.31 10.63
C VAL A 148 2.97 -12.67 11.23
N PHE A 149 2.57 -13.76 10.57
CA PHE A 149 3.05 -15.10 10.90
C PHE A 149 4.36 -15.39 10.18
N ASP A 150 5.35 -15.93 10.89
CA ASP A 150 6.54 -16.50 10.24
C ASP A 150 6.29 -17.91 9.71
N LYS A 151 7.28 -18.47 9.00
CA LYS A 151 7.22 -19.82 8.42
C LYS A 151 7.17 -20.96 9.46
N ARG A 152 7.36 -20.67 10.74
CA ARG A 152 7.28 -21.63 11.85
C ARG A 152 5.92 -21.60 12.55
N GLY A 153 5.05 -20.66 12.18
CA GLY A 153 3.76 -20.43 12.84
C GLY A 153 3.83 -19.55 14.09
N HIS A 154 4.97 -18.88 14.33
CA HIS A 154 5.06 -17.86 15.38
C HIS A 154 4.46 -16.53 14.84
N LEU A 155 3.70 -15.82 15.67
CA LEU A 155 3.16 -14.51 15.34
C LEU A 155 4.13 -13.42 15.80
N TRP A 156 4.71 -12.69 14.87
CA TRP A 156 5.54 -11.52 15.12
C TRP A 156 4.71 -10.24 15.03
N PHE A 157 4.96 -9.26 15.91
CA PHE A 157 4.17 -8.04 16.00
C PHE A 157 4.99 -6.80 16.37
N THR A 158 4.41 -5.62 16.16
CA THR A 158 4.97 -4.30 16.51
C THR A 158 4.11 -3.57 17.54
N GLY A 159 4.73 -2.68 18.31
CA GLY A 159 4.08 -1.72 19.18
C GLY A 159 4.71 -0.34 19.03
N GLN A 160 3.90 0.64 18.64
CA GLN A 160 4.40 1.96 18.22
C GLN A 160 5.05 2.73 19.37
N SER A 161 4.76 2.38 20.63
CA SER A 161 5.44 2.93 21.82
C SER A 161 6.92 2.55 21.92
N GLY A 162 7.43 1.67 21.05
CA GLY A 162 8.85 1.39 20.89
C GLY A 162 9.24 -0.07 21.10
N ILE A 163 8.36 -1.01 20.76
CA ILE A 163 8.60 -2.45 20.91
C ILE A 163 8.28 -3.24 19.64
N TYR A 164 8.82 -4.45 19.56
CA TYR A 164 8.35 -5.53 18.70
C TYR A 164 8.36 -6.83 19.52
N GLY A 165 7.70 -7.87 19.04
CA GLY A 165 7.57 -9.11 19.80
C GLY A 165 7.23 -10.33 18.95
N GLU A 166 7.26 -11.47 19.62
CA GLU A 166 6.95 -12.80 19.11
C GLU A 166 5.99 -13.48 20.09
N LEU A 167 4.93 -14.09 19.58
CA LEU A 167 4.09 -15.06 20.28
C LEU A 167 4.24 -16.42 19.59
N ASP A 168 4.55 -17.46 20.36
CA ASP A 168 4.30 -18.85 19.96
C ASP A 168 2.86 -19.23 20.39
N PRO A 169 1.92 -19.43 19.45
CA PRO A 169 0.55 -19.81 19.77
C PRO A 169 0.40 -21.16 20.46
N ALA A 170 1.34 -22.10 20.23
CA ALA A 170 1.22 -23.48 20.69
C ALA A 170 1.63 -23.63 22.16
N SER A 171 2.60 -22.84 22.63
CA SER A 171 3.00 -22.78 24.05
C SER A 171 2.46 -21.56 24.81
N ALA A 172 1.77 -20.64 24.12
CA ALA A 172 1.40 -19.30 24.60
C ALA A 172 2.57 -18.43 25.07
N ARG A 173 3.82 -18.82 24.77
CA ARG A 173 5.04 -18.10 25.17
C ARG A 173 5.20 -16.83 24.34
N MET A 174 5.41 -15.71 25.01
CA MET A 174 5.72 -14.43 24.37
C MET A 174 7.16 -13.97 24.63
N ARG A 175 7.79 -13.34 23.65
CA ARG A 175 8.98 -12.48 23.80
C ARG A 175 8.62 -11.07 23.35
N VAL A 176 9.12 -10.06 24.07
CA VAL A 176 8.98 -8.65 23.70
C VAL A 176 10.37 -8.01 23.77
N PHE A 177 10.68 -7.17 22.79
CA PHE A 177 11.98 -6.57 22.56
C PHE A 177 11.84 -5.07 22.34
N ASP A 178 12.80 -4.30 22.83
CA ASP A 178 12.90 -2.86 22.61
C ASP A 178 13.35 -2.56 21.17
N ALA A 179 12.60 -1.71 20.48
CA ALA A 179 12.92 -1.29 19.12
C ALA A 179 14.16 -0.38 19.11
N PRO A 180 15.10 -0.56 18.15
CA PRO A 180 16.16 0.41 17.90
C PRO A 180 15.59 1.83 17.75
N ARG A 181 16.25 2.83 18.35
CA ARG A 181 15.78 4.23 18.42
C ARG A 181 14.46 4.45 19.18
N GLY A 182 13.87 3.41 19.81
CA GLY A 182 12.68 3.52 20.64
C GLY A 182 11.37 3.62 19.82
N PRO A 183 10.46 4.57 20.14
CA PRO A 183 9.15 4.68 19.49
C PRO A 183 9.19 4.69 17.95
N GLY A 184 8.13 4.17 17.34
CA GLY A 184 7.90 4.26 15.90
C GLY A 184 7.64 2.96 15.17
N ALA A 185 7.95 1.79 15.74
CA ALA A 185 7.72 0.49 15.10
C ALA A 185 6.25 0.31 14.68
N TYR A 186 5.98 0.17 13.38
CA TYR A 186 4.64 0.31 12.81
C TYR A 186 4.27 -0.89 11.93
N GLY A 187 4.63 -0.93 10.64
CA GLY A 187 4.41 -2.11 9.79
C GLY A 187 5.41 -3.25 10.04
N ILE A 188 5.00 -4.51 9.83
CA ILE A 188 5.86 -5.71 9.81
C ILE A 188 5.48 -6.64 8.65
N CYS A 189 6.46 -7.34 8.08
CA CYS A 189 6.24 -8.38 7.06
C CYS A 189 7.27 -9.53 7.16
N VAL A 190 6.93 -10.68 6.57
CA VAL A 190 7.84 -11.79 6.31
C VAL A 190 8.07 -11.92 4.81
N THR A 191 9.32 -12.13 4.39
CA THR A 191 9.71 -12.29 2.99
C THR A 191 9.65 -13.76 2.54
N PRO A 192 9.61 -14.08 1.22
CA PRO A 192 9.45 -15.45 0.74
C PRO A 192 10.59 -16.44 1.06
N ASP A 193 11.77 -15.97 1.49
CA ASP A 193 12.83 -16.81 2.08
C ASP A 193 12.52 -17.18 3.54
N GLY A 194 11.90 -16.26 4.29
CA GLY A 194 11.59 -16.33 5.71
C GLY A 194 12.18 -15.18 6.54
N SER A 195 12.91 -14.23 5.94
CA SER A 195 13.46 -13.08 6.66
C SER A 195 12.35 -12.13 7.14
N LEU A 196 12.47 -11.61 8.36
CA LEU A 196 11.50 -10.73 9.00
C LEU A 196 11.96 -9.27 8.97
N TYR A 197 11.05 -8.36 8.60
CA TYR A 197 11.33 -6.93 8.51
C TYR A 197 10.18 -6.10 9.11
N PHE A 198 10.51 -5.01 9.80
CA PHE A 198 9.54 -4.00 10.25
C PHE A 198 9.99 -2.59 9.86
N ALA A 199 9.04 -1.67 9.71
CA ALA A 199 9.34 -0.26 9.47
C ALA A 199 9.14 0.56 10.77
N SER A 200 10.04 1.51 11.03
CA SER A 200 9.90 2.45 12.15
C SER A 200 9.63 3.86 11.64
N LEU A 201 8.42 4.36 11.92
CA LEU A 201 7.90 5.64 11.45
C LEU A 201 8.64 6.82 12.07
N ALA A 202 8.81 6.81 13.40
CA ALA A 202 9.50 7.89 14.11
C ALA A 202 11.03 7.73 14.09
N GLY A 203 11.54 6.48 14.01
CA GLY A 203 12.99 6.23 13.85
C GLY A 203 13.51 6.35 12.42
N SER A 204 12.62 6.45 11.43
CA SER A 204 12.90 6.50 9.98
C SER A 204 13.87 5.41 9.47
N TYR A 205 13.61 4.15 9.81
CA TYR A 205 14.44 3.02 9.37
C TYR A 205 13.65 1.75 9.03
N LEU A 206 14.30 0.84 8.31
CA LEU A 206 13.86 -0.54 8.10
C LEU A 206 14.62 -1.48 9.06
N GLY A 207 13.93 -2.14 9.98
CA GLY A 207 14.53 -3.07 10.93
C GLY A 207 14.43 -4.52 10.43
N ARG A 208 15.57 -5.23 10.32
CA ARG A 208 15.60 -6.67 10.03
C ARG A 208 15.77 -7.48 11.32
N ILE A 209 14.87 -8.41 11.59
CA ILE A 209 14.87 -9.21 12.82
C ILE A 209 15.58 -10.56 12.58
N ASP A 210 16.48 -10.95 13.47
CA ASP A 210 16.87 -12.37 13.64
C ASP A 210 15.84 -13.08 14.54
N PRO A 211 15.06 -14.05 14.02
CA PRO A 211 14.06 -14.74 14.82
C PRO A 211 14.65 -15.63 15.93
N VAL A 212 15.94 -15.98 15.87
CA VAL A 212 16.59 -16.82 16.89
C VAL A 212 16.88 -15.99 18.14
N SER A 213 17.78 -15.01 18.07
CA SER A 213 18.09 -14.13 19.20
C SER A 213 16.93 -13.18 19.54
N GLY A 214 16.17 -12.75 18.53
CA GLY A 214 15.20 -11.67 18.62
C GLY A 214 15.81 -10.28 18.41
N ALA A 215 17.10 -10.16 18.02
CA ALA A 215 17.74 -8.88 17.79
C ALA A 215 17.34 -8.25 16.44
N ALA A 216 17.23 -6.92 16.40
CA ALA A 216 16.94 -6.15 15.19
C ALA A 216 18.14 -5.34 14.69
N GLN A 217 18.52 -5.55 13.43
CA GLN A 217 19.49 -4.74 12.71
C GLN A 217 18.78 -3.55 12.05
N VAL A 218 19.32 -2.34 12.23
CA VAL A 218 18.87 -1.13 11.51
C VAL A 218 19.44 -1.14 10.09
N ILE A 219 18.58 -0.91 9.09
CA ILE A 219 18.91 -0.67 7.70
C ILE A 219 18.38 0.73 7.34
N GLU A 220 19.29 1.63 6.99
CA GLU A 220 19.00 3.03 6.71
C GLU A 220 18.46 3.20 5.27
N PRO A 221 17.30 3.85 5.07
CA PRO A 221 16.86 4.33 3.76
C PRO A 221 17.76 5.47 3.24
N PRO A 222 17.85 5.70 1.91
CA PRO A 222 18.66 6.78 1.34
C PRO A 222 18.18 8.19 1.73
N THR A 223 16.86 8.37 1.92
CA THR A 223 16.28 9.64 2.34
C THR A 223 16.25 9.78 3.87
N PRO A 224 16.93 10.78 4.46
CA PRO A 224 16.82 11.08 5.89
C PRO A 224 15.39 11.43 6.29
N ASP A 225 15.01 11.07 7.52
CA ASP A 225 13.73 11.41 8.16
C ASP A 225 12.47 11.02 7.36
N GLN A 226 12.57 10.07 6.42
CA GLN A 226 11.52 9.78 5.44
C GLN A 226 10.21 9.22 6.02
N GLY A 227 10.22 8.75 7.27
CA GLY A 227 9.04 8.27 7.99
C GLY A 227 8.54 6.89 7.53
N ALA A 228 9.35 5.85 7.72
CA ALA A 228 9.08 4.51 7.20
C ALA A 228 7.86 3.89 7.91
N ARG A 229 6.70 3.85 7.24
CA ARG A 229 5.42 3.59 7.89
C ARG A 229 4.98 2.13 7.82
N ARG A 230 4.47 1.67 6.67
CA ARG A 230 4.10 0.26 6.44
C ARG A 230 5.16 -0.39 5.55
N VAL A 231 5.27 -1.72 5.65
CA VAL A 231 6.24 -2.53 4.91
C VAL A 231 5.56 -3.76 4.33
N TRP A 232 6.00 -4.22 3.16
CA TRP A 232 5.52 -5.44 2.51
C TRP A 232 6.60 -6.04 1.60
N SER A 233 6.61 -7.36 1.42
CA SER A 233 7.57 -8.03 0.53
C SER A 233 6.96 -8.42 -0.82
N ASP A 234 7.72 -8.31 -1.90
CA ASP A 234 7.32 -8.91 -3.18
C ASP A 234 7.73 -10.38 -3.32
N SER A 235 7.35 -11.01 -4.45
CA SER A 235 7.62 -12.45 -4.70
C SER A 235 9.11 -12.81 -4.76
N LYS A 236 10.01 -11.81 -4.85
CA LYS A 236 11.46 -11.97 -4.95
C LYS A 236 12.17 -11.69 -3.61
N GLY A 237 11.42 -11.35 -2.57
CA GLY A 237 11.98 -10.99 -1.26
C GLY A 237 12.52 -9.57 -1.17
N ARG A 238 12.24 -8.71 -2.16
CA ARG A 238 12.53 -7.28 -2.04
C ARG A 238 11.49 -6.64 -1.11
N VAL A 239 11.95 -5.72 -0.28
CA VAL A 239 11.20 -5.16 0.84
C VAL A 239 10.78 -3.74 0.49
N TRP A 240 9.47 -3.54 0.33
CA TRP A 240 8.86 -2.29 -0.08
C TRP A 240 8.30 -1.54 1.13
N ILE A 241 8.51 -0.23 1.21
CA ILE A 241 8.05 0.63 2.32
C ILE A 241 7.28 1.85 1.82
N SER A 242 6.27 2.27 2.58
CA SER A 242 5.64 3.58 2.43
C SER A 242 6.40 4.63 3.25
N GLU A 243 6.87 5.69 2.60
CA GLU A 243 7.66 6.76 3.21
C GLU A 243 6.75 7.97 3.47
N TRP A 244 6.27 8.09 4.71
CA TRP A 244 5.20 9.00 5.09
C TRP A 244 5.59 10.49 4.98
N ASN A 245 6.79 10.86 5.45
CA ASN A 245 7.26 12.25 5.41
C ASN A 245 7.83 12.63 4.04
N ALA A 246 8.49 11.69 3.36
CA ALA A 246 9.11 11.96 2.06
C ALA A 246 8.12 11.93 0.88
N GLY A 247 6.94 11.31 1.05
CA GLY A 247 5.95 11.15 -0.01
C GLY A 247 6.40 10.18 -1.10
N LYS A 248 7.07 9.10 -0.69
CA LYS A 248 7.72 8.13 -1.58
C LYS A 248 7.25 6.70 -1.29
N VAL A 249 7.53 5.83 -2.26
CA VAL A 249 7.65 4.39 -2.05
C VAL A 249 9.12 4.02 -2.16
N GLY A 250 9.66 3.39 -1.12
CA GLY A 250 11.02 2.86 -1.07
C GLY A 250 11.03 1.35 -1.33
N MET A 251 12.14 0.84 -1.86
CA MET A 251 12.40 -0.58 -2.11
C MET A 251 13.83 -0.91 -1.72
N PHE A 252 14.00 -1.81 -0.77
CA PHE A 252 15.29 -2.41 -0.41
C PHE A 252 15.39 -3.81 -1.03
N ASP A 253 16.53 -4.12 -1.65
CA ASP A 253 16.85 -5.45 -2.15
C ASP A 253 17.87 -6.14 -1.22
N PRO A 254 17.45 -7.12 -0.38
CA PRO A 254 18.36 -7.83 0.51
C PRO A 254 19.45 -8.63 -0.20
N ALA A 255 19.30 -8.96 -1.50
CA ALA A 255 20.31 -9.72 -2.24
C ALA A 255 21.49 -8.84 -2.72
N THR A 256 21.27 -7.53 -2.90
CA THR A 256 22.28 -6.58 -3.37
C THR A 256 22.61 -5.48 -2.36
N HIS A 257 21.84 -5.38 -1.26
CA HIS A 257 21.86 -4.30 -0.28
C HIS A 257 21.58 -2.91 -0.90
N GLN A 258 20.96 -2.86 -2.08
CA GLN A 258 20.65 -1.61 -2.77
C GLN A 258 19.24 -1.11 -2.46
N TRP A 259 19.07 0.20 -2.55
CA TRP A 259 17.79 0.88 -2.43
C TRP A 259 17.38 1.50 -3.77
N ARG A 260 16.06 1.56 -4.00
CA ARG A 260 15.43 2.42 -5.01
C ARG A 260 14.23 3.12 -4.38
N GLU A 261 13.98 4.36 -4.80
CA GLU A 261 12.91 5.19 -4.27
C GLU A 261 12.16 5.89 -5.42
N TRP A 262 10.84 6.06 -5.29
CA TRP A 262 10.03 6.82 -6.24
C TRP A 262 9.05 7.73 -5.49
N ARG A 263 9.02 9.02 -5.84
CA ARG A 263 8.01 9.96 -5.31
C ARG A 263 6.63 9.65 -5.89
N LEU A 264 5.60 9.59 -5.05
CA LEU A 264 4.23 9.39 -5.50
C LEU A 264 3.72 10.61 -6.30
N PRO A 265 2.72 10.45 -7.19
CA PRO A 265 2.09 11.58 -7.87
C PRO A 265 1.42 12.54 -6.88
N GLY A 266 1.57 13.85 -7.12
CA GLY A 266 0.96 14.91 -6.31
C GLY A 266 1.94 16.02 -5.93
N SER A 267 1.42 17.12 -5.37
CA SER A 267 2.25 18.22 -4.86
C SER A 267 2.95 17.85 -3.56
N ASN A 268 2.18 17.37 -2.58
CA ASN A 268 2.66 16.95 -1.26
C ASN A 268 2.02 15.62 -0.81
N PRO A 269 2.37 14.49 -1.47
CA PRO A 269 1.82 13.18 -1.14
C PRO A 269 2.39 12.64 0.17
N HIS A 270 1.60 11.83 0.89
CA HIS A 270 1.99 11.09 2.08
C HIS A 270 1.57 9.62 1.91
N ALA A 271 2.54 8.73 1.68
CA ALA A 271 2.28 7.30 1.52
C ALA A 271 1.94 6.67 2.88
N TYR A 272 0.71 6.15 3.05
CA TYR A 272 0.28 5.54 4.31
C TYR A 272 0.39 4.02 4.28
N ALA A 273 -0.55 3.34 3.62
CA ALA A 273 -0.57 1.89 3.49
C ALA A 273 0.29 1.44 2.30
N ILE A 274 0.80 0.22 2.36
CA ILE A 274 1.45 -0.47 1.25
C ILE A 274 1.05 -1.94 1.25
N PHE A 275 0.84 -2.50 0.06
CA PHE A 275 0.58 -3.92 -0.19
C PHE A 275 1.16 -4.30 -1.55
N VAL A 276 1.82 -5.46 -1.67
CA VAL A 276 2.25 -5.99 -2.98
C VAL A 276 1.38 -7.18 -3.34
N ASP A 277 0.79 -7.14 -4.53
CA ASP A 277 -0.13 -8.19 -5.01
C ASP A 277 0.57 -9.42 -5.62
N ASP A 278 -0.23 -10.39 -6.05
CA ASP A 278 0.22 -11.64 -6.69
C ASP A 278 0.96 -11.45 -8.02
N LYS A 279 1.15 -10.21 -8.48
CA LYS A 279 1.76 -9.83 -9.75
C LYS A 279 2.91 -8.83 -9.55
N ASP A 280 3.50 -8.75 -8.35
CA ASP A 280 4.49 -7.75 -7.92
C ASP A 280 4.06 -6.28 -8.16
N ILE A 281 2.76 -5.98 -8.19
CA ILE A 281 2.29 -4.59 -8.30
C ILE A 281 2.16 -4.01 -6.90
N VAL A 282 2.74 -2.82 -6.71
CA VAL A 282 2.82 -2.17 -5.41
C VAL A 282 1.66 -1.20 -5.29
N TRP A 283 0.73 -1.50 -4.40
CA TRP A 283 -0.44 -0.69 -4.09
C TRP A 283 -0.13 0.17 -2.87
N LEU A 284 -0.42 1.47 -2.96
CA LEU A 284 -0.22 2.47 -1.91
C LEU A 284 -1.51 3.25 -1.64
N SER A 285 -1.79 3.62 -0.40
CA SER A 285 -2.76 4.69 -0.13
C SER A 285 -2.03 6.03 -0.03
N GLU A 286 -2.44 6.99 -0.85
CA GLU A 286 -1.96 8.37 -0.80
C GLU A 286 -2.99 9.19 0.01
N TRP A 287 -2.56 9.59 1.20
CA TRP A 287 -3.43 10.18 2.21
C TRP A 287 -3.90 11.60 1.86
N SER A 288 -3.05 12.41 1.22
CA SER A 288 -3.33 13.84 0.97
C SER A 288 -4.31 14.07 -0.18
N ALA A 289 -4.20 13.31 -1.27
CA ALA A 289 -5.15 13.32 -2.38
C ALA A 289 -6.34 12.37 -2.18
N ASN A 290 -6.41 11.64 -1.06
CA ASN A 290 -7.49 10.68 -0.75
C ASN A 290 -7.64 9.65 -1.89
N ALA A 291 -6.53 8.97 -2.23
CA ALA A 291 -6.41 8.16 -3.42
C ALA A 291 -5.79 6.77 -3.18
N LEU A 292 -6.17 5.81 -4.01
CA LEU A 292 -5.45 4.55 -4.20
C LEU A 292 -4.46 4.74 -5.34
N VAL A 293 -3.19 4.47 -5.09
CA VAL A 293 -2.10 4.53 -6.07
C VAL A 293 -1.64 3.11 -6.40
N ARG A 294 -1.57 2.79 -7.68
CA ARG A 294 -0.96 1.57 -8.22
C ARG A 294 0.39 1.93 -8.80
N PHE A 295 1.47 1.30 -8.34
CA PHE A 295 2.81 1.43 -8.90
C PHE A 295 3.24 0.11 -9.55
N ASP A 296 3.65 0.20 -10.82
CA ASP A 296 4.16 -0.94 -11.59
C ASP A 296 5.69 -0.89 -11.66
N PRO A 297 6.42 -1.68 -10.83
CA PRO A 297 7.87 -1.57 -10.73
C PRO A 297 8.64 -2.16 -11.93
N ARG A 298 7.94 -2.64 -12.98
CA ARG A 298 8.54 -3.10 -14.24
C ARG A 298 8.58 -1.99 -15.29
N SER A 299 7.67 -1.03 -15.19
CA SER A 299 7.56 0.13 -16.10
C SER A 299 7.77 1.48 -15.40
N GLU A 300 7.87 1.46 -14.06
CA GLU A 300 8.04 2.60 -13.17
C GLU A 300 6.94 3.67 -13.34
N ARG A 301 5.72 3.18 -13.63
CA ARG A 301 4.51 3.99 -13.81
C ARG A 301 3.63 3.96 -12.57
N PHE A 302 3.00 5.09 -12.29
CA PHE A 302 1.92 5.22 -11.32
C PHE A 302 0.58 5.41 -12.03
N ASP A 303 -0.43 4.64 -11.64
CA ASP A 303 -1.84 4.94 -11.91
C ASP A 303 -2.50 5.40 -10.60
N THR A 304 -3.20 6.54 -10.61
CA THR A 304 -3.87 7.09 -9.42
C THR A 304 -5.38 7.03 -9.58
N PHE A 305 -6.07 6.44 -8.61
CA PHE A 305 -7.52 6.31 -8.57
C PHE A 305 -8.07 7.06 -7.36
N ALA A 306 -8.97 8.03 -7.58
CA ALA A 306 -9.66 8.70 -6.50
C ALA A 306 -10.52 7.70 -5.72
N LEU A 307 -10.48 7.74 -4.38
CA LEU A 307 -11.37 6.93 -3.55
C LEU A 307 -12.82 7.46 -3.66
N PRO A 308 -13.84 6.58 -3.56
CA PRO A 308 -15.23 6.94 -3.87
C PRO A 308 -15.87 7.91 -2.88
N ARG A 309 -15.21 8.20 -1.76
CA ARG A 309 -15.67 9.08 -0.68
C ARG A 309 -14.54 9.99 -0.22
N PRO A 310 -14.79 11.28 0.12
CA PRO A 310 -13.81 12.12 0.78
C PRO A 310 -13.52 11.58 2.20
N HIS A 311 -12.32 11.84 2.71
CA HIS A 311 -11.86 11.40 4.04
C HIS A 311 -11.97 9.88 4.27
N ALA A 312 -11.78 9.08 3.23
CA ALA A 312 -11.75 7.62 3.29
C ALA A 312 -10.73 7.10 4.32
N ASN A 313 -9.61 7.80 4.49
CA ASN A 313 -8.61 7.54 5.52
C ASN A 313 -8.06 6.11 5.49
N VAL A 314 -7.66 5.59 4.32
CA VAL A 314 -7.19 4.20 4.17
C VAL A 314 -5.86 3.97 4.89
N ARG A 315 -5.89 3.25 6.02
CA ARG A 315 -4.74 3.01 6.91
C ARG A 315 -4.01 1.70 6.66
N GLN A 316 -4.64 0.76 5.98
CA GLN A 316 -4.08 -0.55 5.61
C GLN A 316 -4.70 -1.05 4.30
N MET A 317 -3.98 -1.95 3.64
CA MET A 317 -4.49 -2.77 2.57
C MET A 317 -3.94 -4.19 2.73
N MET A 318 -4.67 -5.17 2.23
CA MET A 318 -4.25 -6.57 2.12
C MET A 318 -4.92 -7.17 0.88
N GLY A 319 -4.59 -8.40 0.49
CA GLY A 319 -5.19 -9.02 -0.68
C GLY A 319 -5.16 -10.53 -0.67
N ARG A 320 -5.77 -11.10 -1.71
CA ARG A 320 -5.69 -12.51 -2.12
C ARG A 320 -5.66 -12.53 -3.66
N PRO A 321 -5.26 -13.60 -4.33
CA PRO A 321 -4.91 -13.56 -5.76
C PRO A 321 -5.95 -12.82 -6.64
N GLY A 322 -5.50 -11.75 -7.29
CA GLY A 322 -6.30 -10.87 -8.14
C GLY A 322 -7.19 -9.82 -7.43
N GLU A 323 -7.25 -9.80 -6.09
CA GLU A 323 -8.03 -8.85 -5.28
C GLU A 323 -7.16 -8.02 -4.32
N VAL A 324 -7.36 -6.70 -4.30
CA VAL A 324 -6.81 -5.81 -3.26
C VAL A 324 -7.96 -5.25 -2.43
N TRP A 325 -7.86 -5.40 -1.12
CA TRP A 325 -8.84 -4.98 -0.13
C TRP A 325 -8.31 -3.78 0.67
N LEU A 326 -9.20 -2.84 0.96
CA LEU A 326 -8.88 -1.57 1.63
C LEU A 326 -9.88 -1.27 2.75
N SER A 327 -9.39 -0.72 3.87
CA SER A 327 -10.20 -0.28 5.01
C SER A 327 -10.42 1.24 4.98
N GLU A 328 -11.64 1.72 4.71
CA GLU A 328 -11.96 3.16 4.79
C GLU A 328 -12.32 3.55 6.24
N SER A 329 -11.30 3.78 7.09
CA SER A 329 -11.49 4.08 8.51
C SER A 329 -12.33 5.33 8.79
N GLY A 330 -12.46 6.25 7.84
CA GLY A 330 -13.21 7.50 7.99
C GLY A 330 -14.66 7.46 7.49
N THR A 331 -15.11 6.36 6.86
CA THR A 331 -16.42 6.29 6.19
C THR A 331 -17.24 5.05 6.55
N ASP A 332 -16.74 4.16 7.41
CA ASP A 332 -17.34 2.84 7.71
C ASP A 332 -17.56 1.96 6.48
N HIS A 333 -16.55 1.84 5.61
CA HIS A 333 -16.58 0.94 4.47
C HIS A 333 -15.31 0.07 4.35
N LEU A 334 -15.49 -1.08 3.71
CA LEU A 334 -14.41 -1.82 3.06
C LEU A 334 -14.54 -1.66 1.54
N LEU A 335 -13.41 -1.56 0.83
CA LEU A 335 -13.37 -1.60 -0.63
C LEU A 335 -12.65 -2.85 -1.13
N ARG A 336 -13.02 -3.29 -2.34
CA ARG A 336 -12.22 -4.24 -3.12
C ARG A 336 -11.95 -3.70 -4.52
N TYR A 337 -10.68 -3.59 -4.88
CA TYR A 337 -10.23 -3.60 -6.27
C TYR A 337 -10.14 -5.05 -6.76
N ARG A 338 -10.64 -5.32 -7.97
CA ARG A 338 -10.43 -6.59 -8.67
C ARG A 338 -9.60 -6.34 -9.93
N SER A 339 -8.42 -6.95 -10.00
CA SER A 339 -7.64 -6.95 -11.23
C SER A 339 -8.43 -7.68 -12.31
N ARG A 340 -8.66 -7.04 -13.46
CA ARG A 340 -9.36 -7.68 -14.58
C ARG A 340 -8.54 -8.87 -15.03
N VAL A 341 -9.13 -10.07 -15.03
CA VAL A 341 -8.56 -11.20 -15.75
C VAL A 341 -8.64 -10.86 -17.22
N THR A 342 -7.51 -10.53 -17.82
CA THR A 342 -7.37 -10.51 -19.27
C THR A 342 -7.44 -11.96 -19.74
N ASN A 343 -8.64 -12.42 -20.08
CA ASN A 343 -8.79 -13.63 -20.89
C ASN A 343 -8.04 -13.36 -22.20
N ALA A 344 -6.82 -13.89 -22.31
CA ALA A 344 -6.11 -13.94 -23.58
C ALA A 344 -6.99 -14.75 -24.54
N GLY A 345 -7.48 -14.08 -25.59
CA GLY A 345 -8.58 -14.60 -26.39
C GLY A 345 -8.19 -15.90 -27.09
N SER A 346 -8.91 -16.98 -26.78
CA SER A 346 -8.97 -18.15 -27.64
C SER A 346 -9.91 -17.85 -28.81
N ASN A 347 -9.36 -17.41 -29.94
CA ASN A 347 -9.94 -17.42 -31.28
C ASN A 347 -8.82 -17.18 -32.31
#